data_AF-A0A6N3R363-F1
#
_entry.id   AF-A0A6N3R363-F1
#
_cell.length_a   1.000
_cell.length_b   1.000
_cell.length_c   1.000
_cell.angle_alpha   90.00
_cell.angle_beta   90.00
_cell.angle_gamma   90.00
#
_symmetry.space_group_name_H-M   'P 1'
#
loop_
_entity.id
_entity.type
_entity.pdbx_description
1 polymer ?
#
loop_
_entity_poly.entity_id
_entity_poly.type
_entity_poly.pdbx_seq_one_letter_code
_entity_poly.pdbx_strand_id
1 'polypeptide(L)'
;MKQPAPVYQRIAGHQWRHIWLSGDIHGCLEQLRRKLWHCRFDPWRDLLISVGDVIDRGPQSLRCLQLLEQHWVCAVRGNHEQMAMDALASQQMSLWLMNGGDWFIALADNQQKQAKTALEKCQHLP
;
A
#
# COMPACT_ATOMS: atom_id res chain seq x y z
N MET A 1 0.25 -15.46 23.23
CA MET A 1 -0.60 -15.38 22.03
C MET A 1 -0.62 -13.92 21.59
N LYS A 2 -0.10 -13.58 20.40
CA LYS A 2 -0.21 -12.21 19.87
C LYS A 2 -1.68 -11.95 19.53
N GLN A 3 -2.24 -10.83 19.99
CA GLN A 3 -3.61 -10.46 19.62
C GLN A 3 -3.70 -10.37 18.08
N PRO A 4 -4.75 -10.90 17.45
CA PRO A 4 -4.95 -10.71 16.02
C PRO A 4 -5.05 -9.21 15.72
N ALA A 5 -4.40 -8.77 14.64
CA ALA A 5 -4.50 -7.39 14.20
C ALA A 5 -5.99 -7.01 14.02
N PRO A 6 -6.40 -5.79 14.37
CA PRO A 6 -7.79 -5.37 14.26
C PRO A 6 -8.23 -5.42 12.79
N VAL A 7 -9.21 -6.28 12.49
CA VAL A 7 -9.83 -6.44 11.16
C VAL A 7 -10.61 -5.19 10.72
N TYR A 8 -10.89 -4.28 11.66
CA TYR A 8 -11.67 -3.08 11.40
C TYR A 8 -10.96 -1.86 11.98
N GLN A 9 -10.88 -0.81 11.17
CA GLN A 9 -10.40 0.50 11.57
C GLN A 9 -11.52 1.53 11.40
N ARG A 10 -11.73 2.37 12.41
CA ARG A 10 -12.66 3.51 12.34
C ARG A 10 -11.90 4.80 12.16
N ILE A 11 -12.43 5.68 11.32
CA ILE A 11 -11.85 7.00 11.02
C ILE A 11 -12.81 8.09 11.47
N ALA A 12 -12.32 9.03 12.27
CA ALA A 12 -13.08 10.18 12.73
C ALA A 12 -13.09 11.27 11.64
N GLY A 13 -14.08 11.21 10.74
CA GLY A 13 -14.10 12.08 9.55
C GLY A 13 -14.08 13.58 9.84
N HIS A 14 -14.58 14.02 11.00
CA HIS A 14 -14.57 15.43 11.42
C HIS A 14 -13.16 16.00 11.68
N GLN A 15 -12.12 15.15 11.76
CA GLN A 15 -10.74 15.58 11.93
C GLN A 15 -10.09 16.08 10.63
N TRP A 16 -10.75 15.84 9.49
CA TRP A 16 -10.21 16.11 8.16
C TRP A 16 -11.09 17.11 7.41
N ARG A 17 -10.45 17.96 6.60
CA ARG A 17 -11.15 18.90 5.72
C ARG A 17 -11.86 18.15 4.59
N HIS A 18 -11.14 17.30 3.87
CA HIS A 18 -11.68 16.41 2.84
C HIS A 18 -11.15 14.98 2.99
N ILE A 19 -11.97 14.01 2.60
CA ILE A 19 -11.57 12.59 2.52
C ILE A 19 -11.74 12.15 1.08
N TRP A 20 -10.66 11.66 0.50
CA TRP A 20 -10.60 11.16 -0.87
C TRP A 20 -10.48 9.64 -0.87
N LEU A 21 -11.20 8.98 -1.77
CA LEU A 21 -11.08 7.54 -1.96
C LEU A 21 -10.36 7.27 -3.28
N SER A 22 -9.35 6.40 -3.23
CA SER A 22 -8.68 5.87 -4.40
C SER A 22 -9.00 4.39 -4.56
N GLY A 23 -9.32 4.00 -5.79
CA GLY A 23 -9.23 2.62 -6.23
C GLY A 23 -7.78 2.10 -6.22
N ASP A 24 -7.58 0.95 -6.84
CA ASP A 24 -6.30 0.25 -6.97
C ASP A 24 -5.22 1.19 -7.52
N ILE A 25 -4.07 1.23 -6.85
CA ILE A 25 -2.97 2.11 -7.24
C ILE A 25 -1.98 1.36 -8.14
N HIS A 26 -1.74 0.07 -7.89
CA HIS A 26 -0.89 -0.81 -8.71
C HIS A 26 0.39 -0.14 -9.19
N GLY A 27 1.23 0.35 -8.27
CA GLY A 27 2.50 0.99 -8.62
C GLY A 27 2.41 2.31 -9.42
N CYS A 28 1.22 2.88 -9.63
CA CYS A 28 0.99 4.09 -10.43
C CYS A 28 1.03 5.39 -9.60
N LEU A 29 2.08 5.56 -8.79
CA LEU A 29 2.20 6.67 -7.84
C LEU A 29 2.16 8.05 -8.50
N GLU A 30 2.83 8.25 -9.64
CA GLU A 30 2.79 9.55 -10.33
C GLU A 30 1.39 9.92 -10.85
N GLN A 31 0.58 8.93 -11.23
CA GLN A 31 -0.80 9.18 -11.66
C GLN A 31 -1.67 9.61 -10.48
N LEU A 32 -1.53 8.93 -9.34
CA LEU A 32 -2.20 9.31 -8.09
C LEU A 32 -1.81 10.73 -7.67
N ARG A 33 -0.51 11.04 -7.63
CA ARG A 33 0.00 12.38 -7.27
C ARG A 33 -0.58 13.48 -8.17
N ARG A 34 -0.65 13.23 -9.48
CA ARG A 34 -1.23 14.19 -10.42
C ARG A 34 -2.71 14.42 -10.14
N LYS A 35 -3.49 13.37 -9.87
CA LYS A 35 -4.91 13.49 -9.50
C LYS A 35 -5.08 14.28 -8.19
N LEU A 36 -4.31 13.95 -7.16
CA LEU A 36 -4.33 14.68 -5.88
C LEU A 36 -3.99 16.16 -6.07
N TRP A 37 -3.01 16.47 -6.90
CA TRP A 37 -2.65 17.85 -7.24
C TRP A 37 -3.81 18.60 -7.92
N HIS A 38 -4.48 17.99 -8.90
CA HIS A 38 -5.66 18.57 -9.54
C HIS A 38 -6.82 18.80 -8.57
N CYS A 39 -7.00 17.91 -7.61
CA CYS A 39 -7.98 18.02 -6.53
C CYS A 39 -7.59 19.05 -5.44
N ARG A 40 -6.41 19.69 -5.55
CA ARG A 40 -5.84 20.59 -4.54
C ARG A 40 -5.75 19.93 -3.16
N PHE A 41 -5.37 18.66 -3.15
CA PHE A 41 -5.16 17.87 -1.94
C PHE A 41 -4.12 18.52 -1.04
N ASP A 42 -4.44 18.67 0.24
CA ASP A 42 -3.55 19.19 1.26
C ASP A 42 -3.19 18.07 2.26
N PRO A 43 -1.96 17.52 2.24
CA PRO A 43 -1.56 16.42 3.12
C PRO A 43 -1.60 16.77 4.62
N TRP A 44 -1.72 18.05 4.99
CA TRP A 44 -1.83 18.44 6.40
C TRP A 44 -3.28 18.56 6.89
N ARG A 45 -4.26 18.48 5.99
CA ARG A 45 -5.67 18.73 6.29
C ARG A 45 -6.62 17.71 5.68
N ASP A 46 -6.21 17.01 4.63
CA ASP A 46 -7.01 16.03 3.91
C ASP A 46 -6.49 14.62 4.15
N LEU A 47 -7.39 13.65 4.01
CA LEU A 47 -7.10 12.23 4.12
C LEU A 47 -7.28 11.54 2.76
N LEU A 48 -6.36 10.65 2.40
CA LEU A 48 -6.53 9.68 1.32
C LEU A 48 -6.82 8.31 1.91
N ILE A 49 -7.89 7.66 1.46
CA ILE A 49 -8.22 6.26 1.75
C ILE A 49 -8.04 5.45 0.46
N SER A 50 -7.14 4.47 0.47
CA SER A 50 -6.99 3.48 -0.61
C SER A 50 -7.79 2.22 -0.31
N VAL A 51 -8.38 1.64 -1.35
CA VAL A 51 -9.07 0.33 -1.28
C VAL A 51 -8.12 -0.87 -1.28
N GLY A 52 -6.80 -0.66 -1.22
CA GLY A 52 -5.79 -1.72 -1.32
C GLY A 52 -5.19 -1.81 -2.72
N ASP A 53 -4.47 -2.91 -2.98
CA ASP A 53 -3.82 -3.19 -4.27
C ASP A 53 -2.93 -2.03 -4.72
N VAL A 54 -2.00 -1.66 -3.85
CA VAL A 54 -1.10 -0.54 -4.06
C VAL A 54 0.19 -0.94 -4.78
N ILE A 55 0.54 -2.22 -4.72
CA ILE A 55 1.69 -2.82 -5.40
C ILE A 55 1.29 -3.59 -6.67
N ASP A 56 2.32 -4.12 -7.32
CA ASP A 56 2.28 -4.94 -8.53
C ASP A 56 1.78 -4.17 -9.77
N ARG A 57 2.06 -4.74 -10.95
CA ARG A 57 1.68 -4.27 -12.31
C ARG A 57 2.28 -2.94 -12.76
N GLY A 58 2.48 -1.98 -11.86
CA GLY A 58 3.07 -0.68 -12.15
C GLY A 58 4.52 -0.52 -11.70
N PRO A 59 5.19 0.56 -12.14
CA PRO A 59 6.63 0.71 -12.00
C PRO A 59 7.11 1.16 -10.62
N GLN A 60 6.22 1.63 -9.74
CA GLN A 60 6.60 2.29 -8.49
C GLN A 60 6.09 1.57 -7.22
N SER A 61 5.90 0.26 -7.26
CA SER A 61 5.39 -0.55 -6.14
C SER A 61 6.08 -0.27 -4.80
N LEU A 62 7.41 -0.22 -4.75
CA LEU A 62 8.15 0.12 -3.52
C LEU A 62 7.78 1.52 -2.98
N ARG A 63 7.63 2.52 -3.86
CA ARG A 63 7.23 3.87 -3.45
C ARG A 63 5.76 3.93 -3.04
N CYS A 64 4.90 3.10 -3.62
CA CYS A 64 3.52 2.95 -3.16
C CYS A 64 3.44 2.33 -1.76
N LEU A 65 4.31 1.37 -1.43
CA LEU A 65 4.40 0.87 -0.05
C LEU A 65 4.82 1.98 0.92
N GLN A 66 5.79 2.82 0.53
CA GLN A 66 6.23 3.98 1.34
C GLN A 66 5.14 5.06 1.48
N LEU A 67 4.22 5.17 0.52
CA LEU A 67 3.06 6.06 0.60
C LEU A 67 2.15 5.69 1.77
N LEU A 68 2.01 4.39 2.08
CA LEU A 68 1.17 3.93 3.19
C LEU A 68 1.71 4.35 4.56
N GLU A 69 2.96 4.79 4.64
CA GLU A 69 3.57 5.28 5.89
C GLU A 69 3.26 6.76 6.16
N GLN A 70 2.61 7.45 5.22
CA GLN A 70 2.25 8.85 5.38
C GLN A 70 1.04 9.01 6.30
N HIS A 71 1.10 9.96 7.24
CA HIS A 71 0.04 10.20 8.22
C HIS A 71 -1.33 10.57 7.62
N TRP A 72 -1.34 11.07 6.39
CA TRP A 72 -2.53 11.44 5.63
C TRP A 72 -3.02 10.32 4.69
N VAL A 73 -2.50 9.10 4.83
CA VAL A 73 -2.91 7.93 4.06
C VAL A 73 -3.44 6.84 4.99
N CYS A 74 -4.60 6.30 4.65
CA CYS A 74 -5.13 5.06 5.18
C CYS A 74 -5.36 4.09 4.01
N ALA A 75 -5.25 2.80 4.27
CA ALA A 75 -5.57 1.77 3.29
C ALA A 75 -6.24 0.58 3.96
N VAL A 76 -7.05 -0.15 3.20
CA VAL A 76 -7.41 -1.53 3.54
C VAL A 76 -6.45 -2.48 2.82
N ARG A 77 -6.33 -3.71 3.30
CA ARG A 77 -5.46 -4.71 2.67
C ARG A 77 -6.06 -5.21 1.35
N GLY A 78 -5.30 -5.11 0.26
CA GLY A 78 -5.63 -5.75 -1.01
C GLY A 78 -5.14 -7.20 -1.10
N ASN A 79 -5.63 -7.92 -2.11
CA ASN A 79 -5.18 -9.30 -2.37
C ASN A 79 -3.74 -9.34 -2.90
N HIS A 80 -3.25 -8.28 -3.55
CA HIS A 80 -1.86 -8.21 -4.00
C HIS A 80 -0.89 -8.09 -2.82
N GLU A 81 -1.19 -7.26 -1.82
CA GLU A 81 -0.39 -7.22 -0.58
C GLU A 81 -0.44 -8.56 0.17
N GLN A 82 -1.60 -9.21 0.23
CA GLN A 82 -1.74 -10.53 0.87
C GLN A 82 -0.91 -11.59 0.14
N MET A 83 -0.98 -11.63 -1.19
CA MET A 83 -0.21 -12.57 -2.01
C MET A 83 1.30 -12.38 -1.85
N ALA A 84 1.76 -11.12 -1.80
CA ALA A 84 3.16 -10.81 -1.53
C ALA A 84 3.61 -11.28 -0.14
N MET A 85 2.80 -11.05 0.90
CA MET A 85 3.08 -11.52 2.25
C MET A 85 3.12 -13.04 2.34
N ASP A 86 2.17 -13.74 1.72
CA ASP A 86 2.10 -15.21 1.71
C ASP A 86 3.29 -15.81 0.96
N ALA A 87 3.67 -15.21 -0.18
CA ALA A 87 4.85 -15.61 -0.92
C ALA A 87 6.10 -15.48 -0.03
N LEU A 88 6.30 -14.32 0.62
CA LEU A 88 7.47 -14.08 1.47
C LEU A 88 7.52 -15.01 2.70
N ALA A 89 6.38 -15.31 3.30
CA ALA A 89 6.29 -16.21 4.45
C ALA A 89 6.55 -17.67 4.08
N SER A 90 6.02 -18.12 2.95
CA SER A 90 6.14 -19.51 2.48
C SER A 90 7.40 -19.78 1.64
N GLN A 91 8.11 -18.72 1.24
CA GLN A 91 9.19 -18.74 0.25
C GLN A 91 8.75 -19.24 -1.14
N GLN A 92 7.44 -19.26 -1.43
CA GLN A 92 6.88 -19.66 -2.72
C GLN A 92 6.50 -18.44 -3.54
N MET A 93 7.42 -17.98 -4.40
CA MET A 93 7.26 -16.75 -5.18
C MET A 93 6.36 -16.89 -6.42
N SER A 94 6.14 -18.11 -6.92
CA SER A 94 5.55 -18.35 -8.24
C SER A 94 4.19 -17.67 -8.44
N LEU A 95 3.27 -17.83 -7.49
CA LEU A 95 1.92 -17.24 -7.56
C LEU A 95 1.98 -15.71 -7.63
N TRP A 96 2.83 -15.10 -6.80
CA TRP A 96 2.99 -13.64 -6.77
C TRP A 96 3.64 -13.12 -8.05
N LEU A 97 4.69 -13.78 -8.54
CA LEU A 97 5.36 -13.42 -9.79
C LEU A 97 4.41 -13.52 -10.99
N MET A 98 3.55 -14.55 -11.05
CA MET A 98 2.52 -14.68 -12.09
C MET A 98 1.48 -13.56 -12.09
N ASN A 99 1.34 -12.83 -10.97
CA ASN A 99 0.39 -11.74 -10.79
C ASN A 99 1.06 -10.34 -10.75
N GLY A 100 2.31 -10.23 -11.21
CA GLY A 100 3.00 -8.93 -11.35
C GLY A 100 3.89 -8.55 -10.17
N GLY A 101 4.32 -9.53 -9.35
CA GLY A 101 5.31 -9.36 -8.28
C GLY A 101 6.77 -9.28 -8.75
N ASP A 102 7.02 -9.27 -10.07
CA ASP A 102 8.36 -9.25 -10.67
C ASP A 102 9.17 -7.99 -10.32
N TRP A 103 8.50 -6.89 -9.96
CA TRP A 103 9.19 -5.69 -9.47
C TRP A 103 10.07 -5.99 -8.25
N PHE A 104 9.66 -6.92 -7.38
CA PHE A 104 10.37 -7.21 -6.13
C PHE A 104 11.73 -7.85 -6.38
N ILE A 105 11.80 -8.81 -7.32
CA ILE A 105 13.05 -9.48 -7.68
C ILE A 105 13.99 -8.56 -8.46
N ALA A 106 13.46 -7.53 -9.13
CA ALA A 106 14.25 -6.53 -9.84
C ALA A 106 14.88 -5.48 -8.91
N LEU A 107 14.48 -5.41 -7.64
CA LEU A 107 15.05 -4.48 -6.66
C LEU A 107 16.44 -4.90 -6.19
N ALA A 108 17.27 -3.91 -5.86
CA ALA A 108 18.51 -4.14 -5.13
C ALA A 108 18.24 -4.65 -3.70
N ASP A 109 19.20 -5.35 -3.09
CA ASP A 109 19.05 -5.99 -1.77
C ASP A 109 18.54 -5.04 -0.66
N ASN A 110 19.01 -3.80 -0.66
CA ASN A 110 18.57 -2.79 0.31
C ASN A 110 17.10 -2.41 0.11
N GLN A 111 16.66 -2.29 -1.15
CA GLN A 111 15.28 -2.00 -1.52
C GLN A 111 14.37 -3.20 -1.26
N GLN A 112 14.84 -4.43 -1.47
CA GLN A 112 14.09 -5.63 -1.08
C GLN A 112 13.86 -5.67 0.43
N LYS A 113 14.86 -5.32 1.26
CA LYS A 113 14.69 -5.21 2.72
C LYS A 113 13.66 -4.15 3.09
N GLN A 114 13.66 -3.01 2.41
CA GLN A 114 12.64 -1.96 2.60
C GLN A 114 11.25 -2.45 2.23
N ALA A 115 11.10 -3.11 1.07
CA ALA A 115 9.83 -3.70 0.63
C ALA A 115 9.30 -4.73 1.64
N LYS A 116 10.15 -5.64 2.11
CA LYS A 116 9.78 -6.63 3.16
C LYS A 116 9.28 -5.94 4.42
N THR A 117 10.02 -4.95 4.92
CA THR A 117 9.64 -4.19 6.13
C THR A 117 8.30 -3.48 5.95
N ALA A 118 8.04 -2.91 4.77
CA ALA A 118 6.78 -2.24 4.50
C ALA A 118 5.61 -3.24 4.36
N LEU A 119 5.84 -4.40 3.72
CA LEU A 119 4.86 -5.49 3.62
C LEU A 119 4.50 -6.09 4.99
N GLU A 120 5.46 -6.18 5.91
CA GLU A 120 5.17 -6.59 7.29
C GLU A 120 4.19 -5.64 7.99
N LYS A 121 4.25 -4.33 7.68
CA LYS A 121 3.27 -3.36 8.19
C LYS A 121 1.88 -3.59 7.57
N CYS A 122 1.80 -4.08 6.33
CA CYS A 122 0.53 -4.44 5.69
C CYS A 122 -0.25 -5.52 6.45
N GLN A 123 0.40 -6.33 7.30
CA GLN A 123 -0.27 -7.27 8.21
C GLN A 123 -1.18 -6.61 9.24
N HIS A 124 -1.04 -5.30 9.44
CA HIS A 124 -1.83 -4.50 10.36
C HIS A 124 -2.88 -3.64 9.66
N LEU A 125 -2.94 -3.67 8.31
CA LEU A 125 -4.03 -3.06 7.59
C LEU A 125 -5.33 -3.84 7.86
N PRO A 126 -6.45 -3.13 8.04
CA PRO A 126 -7.77 -3.75 8.16
C PRO A 126 -8.18 -4.48 6.88
#